data_AF-A0A0L6VHA2-F1
#
_entry.id   AF-A0A0L6VHA2-F1
#
_cell.length_a   1.000
_cell.length_b   1.000
_cell.length_c   1.000
_cell.angle_alpha   90.00
_cell.angle_beta   90.00
_cell.angle_gamma   90.00
#
_symmetry.space_group_name_H-M   'P 1'
#
loop_
_entity.id
_entity.type
_entity.pdbx_description
1 polymer ?
#
loop_
_entity_poly.entity_id
_entity_poly.type
_entity_poly.pdbx_seq_one_letter_code
_entity_poly.pdbx_strand_id
1 'polypeptide(L)'
;MVMMVIDNNRQSDGSSPLLSERRPDREESEQMALPLYVPFGYITFLVGLLWLFSRHYRSRALRRKPPPPWFPDPHTARDVYVSLLSMDPPPSQPVLVAALLARAMTDVKRIISLKESKQALMNLLQKGLVGDELWERLLMAEKELDVELSEVAAEAEEYSQGWGSVIFSIASEALQATMCQEIYKDIPNQRALKAAEIAAGRPFTPNPGELKILGSKPAVPAGPAKPATAPAPAPSAPVSQAKQAMLDNIRAAQAKAKGEGEKKAVATPPASVPPPPKPASAASSSSPALSDDELHNSSLVPSEPSSASKKKKPKKKKKN
;
A
#
# COMPACT_ATOMS: atom_id res chain seq x y z
N MET A 1 -37.91 -1.39 -41.82
CA MET A 1 -38.17 -0.74 -43.12
C MET A 1 -37.55 -1.61 -44.19
N VAL A 2 -38.43 -2.33 -44.89
CA VAL A 2 -38.30 -3.06 -46.17
C VAL A 2 -37.24 -4.18 -46.26
N MET A 3 -37.71 -5.39 -45.92
CA MET A 3 -37.43 -6.62 -46.68
C MET A 3 -37.88 -6.45 -48.13
N MET A 4 -37.09 -6.91 -49.10
CA MET A 4 -37.61 -7.24 -50.43
C MET A 4 -37.02 -8.57 -50.90
N VAL A 5 -37.78 -9.61 -50.60
CA VAL A 5 -37.83 -10.88 -51.33
C VAL A 5 -38.62 -10.59 -52.61
N ILE A 6 -38.08 -10.96 -53.77
CA ILE A 6 -38.86 -11.04 -55.01
C ILE A 6 -38.61 -12.43 -55.58
N ASP A 7 -39.55 -13.33 -55.29
CA ASP A 7 -39.91 -14.44 -56.15
C ASP A 7 -40.60 -13.89 -57.40
N ASN A 8 -40.20 -14.34 -58.58
CA ASN A 8 -41.12 -14.38 -59.70
C ASN A 8 -40.77 -15.54 -60.66
N ASN A 9 -41.43 -16.66 -60.39
CA ASN A 9 -41.56 -17.80 -61.28
C ASN A 9 -42.68 -17.50 -62.30
N ARG A 10 -42.42 -17.69 -63.61
CA ARG A 10 -43.36 -18.24 -64.63
C ARG A 10 -42.97 -17.82 -66.05
N GLN A 11 -42.41 -18.75 -66.83
CA GLN A 11 -42.97 -19.08 -68.15
C GLN A 11 -42.41 -20.40 -68.67
N SER A 12 -43.35 -21.25 -69.08
CA SER A 12 -43.22 -22.60 -69.58
C SER A 12 -43.32 -22.64 -71.11
N ASP A 13 -42.66 -23.67 -71.65
CA ASP A 13 -42.89 -24.37 -72.92
C ASP A 13 -42.48 -23.75 -74.26
N GLY A 14 -41.71 -24.57 -75.01
CA GLY A 14 -42.04 -24.76 -76.43
C GLY A 14 -40.86 -25.02 -77.38
N SER A 15 -40.46 -26.30 -77.47
CA SER A 15 -40.13 -27.00 -78.73
C SER A 15 -38.87 -26.64 -79.55
N SER A 16 -37.94 -27.60 -79.57
CA SER A 16 -36.89 -27.82 -80.59
C SER A 16 -37.51 -28.13 -81.98
N PRO A 17 -36.76 -28.02 -83.11
CA PRO A 17 -35.81 -29.09 -83.48
C PRO A 17 -34.58 -28.71 -84.36
N LEU A 18 -33.53 -29.52 -84.15
CA LEU A 18 -32.58 -30.11 -85.11
C LEU A 18 -31.53 -29.29 -85.90
N LEU A 19 -30.29 -29.77 -85.65
CA LEU A 19 -29.20 -30.12 -86.57
C LEU A 19 -28.13 -29.08 -86.93
N SER A 20 -26.89 -29.60 -86.89
CA SER A 20 -25.62 -29.01 -87.33
C SER A 20 -24.95 -28.17 -86.24
N GLU A 21 -23.70 -28.33 -85.83
CA GLU A 21 -22.59 -29.21 -86.18
C GLU A 21 -21.43 -28.80 -85.24
N ARG A 22 -20.46 -29.71 -85.06
CA ARG A 22 -19.09 -29.46 -84.56
C ARG A 22 -18.85 -29.24 -83.06
N ARG A 23 -17.99 -30.16 -82.61
CA ARG A 23 -16.90 -30.07 -81.63
C ARG A 23 -17.29 -29.88 -80.16
N PRO A 24 -16.89 -30.84 -79.30
CA PRO A 24 -16.66 -30.51 -77.90
C PRO A 24 -15.37 -29.70 -77.85
N ASP A 25 -15.49 -28.37 -77.89
CA ASP A 25 -14.40 -27.55 -77.39
C ASP A 25 -14.25 -27.92 -75.93
N ARG A 26 -13.03 -28.36 -75.58
CA ARG A 26 -12.64 -28.65 -74.23
C ARG A 26 -13.06 -27.47 -73.37
N GLU A 27 -14.05 -27.68 -72.52
CA GLU A 27 -14.09 -26.99 -71.24
C GLU A 27 -12.86 -27.51 -70.47
N GLU A 28 -11.69 -26.97 -70.85
CA GLU A 28 -10.69 -26.69 -69.85
C GLU A 28 -11.44 -25.83 -68.85
N SER A 29 -11.83 -26.47 -67.75
CA SER A 29 -12.02 -25.76 -66.52
C SER A 29 -10.73 -25.00 -66.35
N GLU A 30 -10.72 -23.74 -66.80
CA GLU A 30 -9.88 -22.69 -66.29
C GLU A 30 -10.15 -22.73 -64.79
N GLN A 31 -9.43 -23.64 -64.13
CA GLN A 31 -9.00 -23.47 -62.78
C GLN A 31 -8.26 -22.14 -62.85
N MET A 32 -9.02 -21.07 -62.66
CA MET A 32 -8.59 -19.79 -62.17
C MET A 32 -7.95 -20.13 -60.84
N ALA A 33 -6.75 -20.69 -60.89
CA ALA A 33 -5.87 -20.93 -59.79
C ALA A 33 -5.52 -19.52 -59.36
N LEU A 34 -6.44 -18.92 -58.57
CA LEU A 34 -6.22 -17.67 -57.88
C LEU A 34 -4.87 -17.89 -57.22
N PRO A 35 -3.84 -17.17 -57.68
CA PRO A 35 -2.51 -17.55 -57.37
C PRO A 35 -2.40 -17.66 -55.86
N LEU A 36 -1.87 -18.78 -55.35
CA LEU A 36 -1.80 -18.99 -53.91
C LEU A 36 -1.16 -17.78 -53.21
N TYR A 37 -0.30 -17.01 -53.88
CA TYR A 37 0.26 -15.77 -53.34
C TYR A 37 -0.76 -14.66 -53.00
N VAL A 38 -1.93 -14.62 -53.65
CA VAL A 38 -2.96 -13.58 -53.43
C VAL A 38 -3.51 -13.59 -52.01
N PRO A 39 -4.01 -14.71 -51.45
CA PRO A 39 -4.46 -14.75 -50.06
C PRO A 39 -3.32 -14.50 -49.06
N PHE A 40 -2.10 -14.97 -49.32
CA PHE A 40 -0.96 -14.68 -48.43
C PHE A 40 -0.55 -13.19 -48.49
N GLY A 41 -0.58 -12.56 -49.66
CA GLY A 41 -0.36 -11.13 -49.84
C GLY A 41 -1.41 -10.27 -49.13
N TYR A 42 -2.67 -10.71 -49.14
CA TYR A 42 -3.74 -10.04 -48.40
C TYR A 42 -3.52 -10.12 -46.88
N ILE A 43 -3.11 -11.29 -46.37
CA ILE A 43 -2.81 -11.47 -44.94
C ILE A 43 -1.60 -10.63 -44.53
N THR A 44 -0.52 -10.63 -45.30
CA THR A 44 0.67 -9.81 -44.96
C THR A 44 0.37 -8.31 -45.01
N PHE A 45 -0.46 -7.87 -45.96
CA PHE A 45 -0.94 -6.49 -46.01
C PHE A 45 -1.80 -6.12 -44.79
N LEU A 46 -2.75 -6.98 -44.40
CA LEU A 46 -3.55 -6.76 -43.19
C LEU A 46 -2.70 -6.73 -41.93
N VAL A 47 -1.73 -7.65 -41.79
CA VAL A 47 -0.81 -7.69 -40.65
C VAL A 47 0.08 -6.46 -40.64
N GLY A 48 0.56 -6.00 -41.80
CA GLY A 48 1.35 -4.77 -41.93
C GLY A 48 0.57 -3.53 -41.51
N LEU A 49 -0.67 -3.40 -41.98
CA LEU A 49 -1.57 -2.31 -41.57
C LEU A 49 -1.90 -2.38 -40.08
N LEU A 50 -2.19 -3.56 -39.55
CA LEU A 50 -2.47 -3.76 -38.13
C LEU A 50 -1.25 -3.42 -37.27
N TRP A 51 -0.04 -3.82 -37.70
CA TRP A 51 1.20 -3.51 -37.01
C TRP A 51 1.49 -2.01 -37.02
N LEU A 52 1.33 -1.34 -38.16
CA LEU A 52 1.53 0.10 -38.28
C LEU A 52 0.51 0.87 -37.43
N PHE A 53 -0.77 0.48 -37.46
CA PHE A 53 -1.82 1.07 -36.64
C PHE A 53 -1.58 0.83 -35.14
N SER A 54 -1.23 -0.40 -34.74
CA SER A 54 -0.90 -0.74 -33.36
C SER A 54 0.30 0.04 -32.85
N ARG A 55 1.36 0.15 -33.65
CA ARG A 55 2.55 0.94 -33.34
C ARG A 55 2.22 2.42 -33.20
N HIS A 56 1.45 2.99 -34.12
CA HIS A 56 1.07 4.40 -34.07
C HIS A 56 0.14 4.72 -32.89
N TYR A 57 -0.86 3.88 -32.63
CA TYR A 57 -1.77 4.03 -31.50
C TYR A 57 -1.04 3.89 -30.17
N ARG A 58 -0.20 2.87 -30.02
CA ARG A 58 0.61 2.65 -28.80
C ARG A 58 1.64 3.77 -28.60
N SER A 59 2.25 4.26 -29.67
CA SER A 59 3.14 5.42 -29.61
C SER A 59 2.39 6.69 -29.16
N ARG A 60 1.20 6.95 -29.67
CA ARG A 60 0.37 8.07 -29.20
C ARG A 60 -0.10 7.91 -27.76
N ALA A 61 -0.43 6.69 -27.34
CA ALA A 61 -0.81 6.42 -25.95
C ALA A 61 0.33 6.76 -24.97
N LEU A 62 1.58 6.44 -25.34
CA LEU A 62 2.78 6.75 -24.55
C LEU A 62 3.16 8.25 -24.57
N ARG A 63 2.72 9.01 -25.58
CA ARG A 63 2.97 10.46 -25.69
C ARG A 63 1.95 11.31 -24.93
N ARG A 64 0.99 10.68 -24.25
CA ARG A 64 0.10 11.39 -23.33
C ARG A 64 0.95 12.00 -22.21
N LYS A 65 0.61 13.23 -21.82
CA LYS A 65 1.30 13.88 -20.70
C LYS A 65 1.18 12.96 -19.49
N PRO A 66 2.29 12.70 -18.76
CA PRO A 66 2.19 11.91 -17.54
C PRO A 66 1.17 12.58 -16.62
N PRO A 67 0.32 11.80 -15.95
CA PRO A 67 -0.59 12.38 -15.00
C PRO A 67 0.20 13.09 -13.89
N PRO A 68 -0.39 14.08 -13.21
CA PRO A 68 0.23 14.71 -12.06
C PRO A 68 0.59 13.64 -11.00
N PRO A 69 1.70 13.83 -10.26
CA PRO A 69 2.10 12.91 -9.21
C PRO A 69 0.99 12.80 -8.15
N TRP A 70 0.84 11.59 -7.57
CA TRP A 70 -0.20 11.34 -6.57
C TRP A 70 0.04 12.13 -5.29
N PHE A 71 1.29 12.24 -4.86
CA PHE A 71 1.68 13.07 -3.73
C PHE A 71 2.09 14.47 -4.25
N PRO A 72 1.39 15.54 -3.83
CA PRO A 72 1.69 16.89 -4.30
C PRO A 72 2.99 17.43 -3.69
N ASP A 73 3.35 16.94 -2.49
CA ASP A 73 4.54 17.37 -1.78
C ASP A 73 5.77 16.59 -2.27
N PRO A 74 6.86 17.29 -2.65
CA PRO A 74 8.14 16.65 -2.94
C PRO A 74 8.63 15.77 -1.79
N HIS A 75 9.46 14.78 -2.09
CA HIS A 75 9.98 13.87 -1.08
C HIS A 75 11.11 14.52 -0.27
N THR A 76 10.73 15.43 0.63
CA THR A 76 11.66 16.25 1.42
C THR A 76 12.66 15.43 2.22
N ALA A 77 12.25 14.28 2.77
CA ALA A 77 13.14 13.43 3.55
C ALA A 77 14.26 12.79 2.69
N ARG A 78 13.94 12.37 1.47
CA ARG A 78 14.94 11.91 0.49
C ARG A 78 15.86 13.06 0.08
N ASP A 79 15.30 14.22 -0.23
CA ASP A 79 16.11 15.37 -0.64
C ASP A 79 17.10 15.79 0.46
N VAL A 80 16.68 15.75 1.73
CA VAL A 80 17.57 15.99 2.88
C VAL A 80 18.65 14.93 2.97
N TYR A 81 18.31 13.64 2.82
CA TYR A 81 19.31 12.56 2.85
C TYR A 81 20.34 12.67 1.71
N VAL A 82 19.89 12.90 0.48
CA VAL A 82 20.77 13.10 -0.68
C VAL A 82 21.61 14.37 -0.53
N SER A 83 21.03 15.43 0.03
CA SER A 83 21.78 16.64 0.38
C SER A 83 22.86 16.34 1.42
N LEU A 84 22.57 15.55 2.46
CA LEU A 84 23.55 15.16 3.47
C LEU A 84 24.67 14.31 2.87
N LEU A 85 24.37 13.45 1.89
CA LEU A 85 25.36 12.63 1.19
C LEU A 85 26.28 13.46 0.28
N SER A 86 25.79 14.60 -0.22
CA SER A 86 26.55 15.49 -1.11
C SER A 86 27.31 16.61 -0.38
N MET A 87 27.17 16.71 0.95
CA MET A 87 27.92 17.67 1.76
C MET A 87 29.38 17.26 1.96
N ASP A 88 30.29 18.24 1.92
CA ASP A 88 31.72 18.09 2.23
C ASP A 88 32.10 19.12 3.33
N PRO A 89 32.54 18.72 4.53
CA PRO A 89 32.90 17.38 4.98
C PRO A 89 31.70 16.44 5.20
N PRO A 90 31.89 15.11 5.05
CA PRO A 90 30.82 14.14 5.22
C PRO A 90 30.30 14.13 6.67
N PRO A 91 28.97 14.09 6.87
CA PRO A 91 28.37 14.00 8.19
C PRO A 91 28.68 12.66 8.86
N SER A 92 28.54 12.61 10.19
CA SER A 92 28.79 11.37 10.93
C SER A 92 27.78 10.28 10.55
N GLN A 93 28.23 9.02 10.53
CA GLN A 93 27.41 7.85 10.22
C GLN A 93 26.04 7.81 10.95
N PRO A 94 25.93 8.09 12.26
CA PRO A 94 24.62 8.07 12.93
C PRO A 94 23.64 9.14 12.39
N VAL A 95 24.13 10.26 11.86
CA VAL A 95 23.28 11.29 11.24
C VAL A 95 22.72 10.79 9.91
N LEU A 96 23.51 10.09 9.10
CA LEU A 96 23.06 9.49 7.85
C LEU A 96 22.03 8.38 8.10
N VAL A 97 22.27 7.53 9.10
CA VAL A 97 21.32 6.49 9.51
C VAL A 97 20.01 7.10 10.02
N ALA A 98 20.07 8.17 10.82
CA ALA A 98 18.87 8.88 11.28
C ALA A 98 18.10 9.52 10.11
N ALA A 99 18.79 10.09 9.14
CA ALA A 99 18.19 10.64 7.94
C ALA A 99 17.53 9.55 7.06
N LEU A 100 18.19 8.40 6.90
CA LEU A 100 17.61 7.24 6.21
C LEU A 100 16.35 6.72 6.93
N LEU A 101 16.36 6.67 8.26
CA LEU A 101 15.18 6.30 9.04
C LEU A 101 14.04 7.31 8.86
N ALA A 102 14.33 8.61 8.81
CA ALA A 102 13.34 9.65 8.54
C ALA A 102 12.75 9.55 7.12
N ARG A 103 13.57 9.16 6.13
CA ARG A 103 13.12 8.80 4.78
C ARG A 103 12.16 7.61 4.83
N ALA A 104 12.56 6.51 5.46
CA ALA A 104 11.73 5.31 5.63
C ALA A 104 10.41 5.59 6.36
N MET A 105 10.39 6.45 7.40
CA MET A 105 9.16 6.85 8.09
C MET A 105 8.18 7.57 7.17
N THR A 106 8.69 8.43 6.27
CA THR A 106 7.88 9.14 5.28
C THR A 106 7.28 8.16 4.28
N ASP A 107 8.05 7.16 3.86
CA ASP A 107 7.58 6.12 2.94
C ASP A 107 6.53 5.21 3.59
N VAL A 108 6.71 4.84 4.87
CA VAL A 108 5.71 4.12 5.66
C VAL A 108 4.40 4.93 5.79
N LYS A 109 4.50 6.24 6.00
CA LYS A 109 3.32 7.11 6.04
C LYS A 109 2.59 7.13 4.69
N ARG A 110 3.33 7.17 3.59
CA ARG A 110 2.79 7.16 2.23
C ARG A 110 2.14 5.83 1.86
N ILE A 111 2.73 4.68 2.22
CA ILE A 111 2.12 3.36 1.96
C ILE A 111 0.81 3.17 2.74
N ILE A 112 0.72 3.64 3.99
CA ILE A 112 -0.53 3.59 4.77
C ILE A 112 -1.62 4.38 4.03
N SER A 113 -1.30 5.61 3.60
CA SER A 113 -2.22 6.45 2.83
C SER A 113 -2.63 5.84 1.47
N LEU A 114 -1.69 5.22 0.74
CA LEU A 114 -2.00 4.53 -0.52
C LEU A 114 -2.92 3.33 -0.30
N LYS A 115 -2.70 2.55 0.76
CA LYS A 115 -3.56 1.39 1.07
C LYS A 115 -4.98 1.80 1.43
N GLU A 116 -5.13 2.85 2.23
CA GLU A 116 -6.44 3.42 2.59
C GLU A 116 -7.16 3.97 1.35
N SER A 117 -6.47 4.77 0.55
CA SER A 117 -7.04 5.34 -0.67
C SER A 117 -7.40 4.27 -1.71
N LYS A 118 -6.60 3.22 -1.89
CA LYS A 118 -6.89 2.08 -2.78
C LYS A 118 -8.21 1.41 -2.43
N GLN A 119 -8.44 1.13 -1.14
CA GLN A 119 -9.69 0.53 -0.66
C GLN A 119 -10.90 1.46 -0.85
N ALA A 120 -10.74 2.75 -0.57
CA ALA A 120 -11.80 3.72 -0.80
C ALA A 120 -12.12 3.88 -2.30
N LEU A 121 -11.09 3.93 -3.14
CA LEU A 121 -11.20 4.18 -4.58
C LEU A 121 -11.85 3.01 -5.33
N MET A 122 -11.55 1.75 -4.95
CA MET A 122 -12.24 0.59 -5.52
C MET A 122 -13.75 0.66 -5.33
N ASN A 123 -14.21 1.08 -4.14
CA ASN A 123 -15.63 1.23 -3.84
C ASN A 123 -16.28 2.38 -4.64
N LEU A 124 -15.55 3.47 -4.90
CA LEU A 124 -16.04 4.59 -5.70
C LEU A 124 -16.05 4.29 -7.20
N LEU A 125 -15.07 3.51 -7.68
CA LEU A 125 -14.96 3.10 -9.08
C LEU A 125 -16.12 2.18 -9.48
N GLN A 126 -16.48 1.21 -8.62
CA GLN A 126 -17.65 0.35 -8.84
C GLN A 126 -18.97 1.13 -8.95
N LYS A 127 -19.06 2.30 -8.32
CA LYS A 127 -20.22 3.21 -8.38
C LYS A 127 -20.17 4.17 -9.58
N GLY A 128 -19.10 4.17 -10.36
CA GLY A 128 -18.91 5.09 -11.48
C GLY A 128 -18.76 6.56 -11.09
N LEU A 129 -18.48 6.87 -9.81
CA LEU A 129 -18.36 8.24 -9.31
C LEU A 129 -16.98 8.85 -9.59
N VAL A 130 -16.02 8.04 -10.02
CA VAL A 130 -14.62 8.42 -10.22
C VAL A 130 -14.13 7.88 -11.56
N GLY A 131 -13.28 8.65 -12.25
CA GLY A 131 -12.69 8.25 -13.52
C GLY A 131 -11.55 7.23 -13.36
N ASP A 132 -11.39 6.36 -14.38
CA ASP A 132 -10.36 5.32 -14.45
C ASP A 132 -8.94 5.89 -14.41
N GLU A 133 -8.76 7.12 -14.90
CA GLU A 133 -7.48 7.84 -14.82
C GLU A 133 -6.96 7.96 -13.37
N LEU A 134 -7.84 8.19 -12.38
CA LEU A 134 -7.42 8.31 -10.99
C LEU A 134 -6.94 6.97 -10.42
N TRP A 135 -7.55 5.88 -10.89
CA TRP A 135 -7.14 4.53 -10.54
C TRP A 135 -5.77 4.19 -11.15
N GLU A 136 -5.57 4.50 -12.43
CA GLU A 136 -4.26 4.36 -13.09
C GLU A 136 -3.17 5.18 -12.38
N ARG A 137 -3.48 6.42 -11.97
CA ARG A 137 -2.57 7.28 -11.20
C ARG A 137 -2.17 6.66 -9.86
N LEU A 138 -3.12 6.07 -9.14
CA LEU A 138 -2.85 5.40 -7.87
C LEU A 138 -1.92 4.19 -8.07
N LEU A 139 -2.15 3.39 -9.12
CA LEU A 139 -1.29 2.24 -9.45
C LEU A 139 0.11 2.66 -9.88
N MET A 140 0.25 3.80 -10.57
CA MET A 140 1.56 4.37 -10.89
C MET A 140 2.30 4.80 -9.63
N ALA A 141 1.62 5.47 -8.70
CA ALA A 141 2.20 5.90 -7.44
C ALA A 141 2.57 4.72 -6.51
N GLU A 142 1.81 3.62 -6.54
CA GLU A 142 2.15 2.38 -5.85
C GLU A 142 3.49 1.83 -6.36
N LYS A 143 3.68 1.76 -7.68
CA LYS A 143 4.95 1.30 -8.28
C LYS A 143 6.11 2.25 -8.01
N GLU A 144 5.88 3.56 -8.06
CA GLU A 144 6.90 4.57 -7.74
C GLU A 144 7.37 4.41 -6.29
N LEU A 145 6.43 4.20 -5.36
CA LEU A 145 6.74 3.97 -3.96
C LEU A 145 7.43 2.60 -3.74
N ASP A 146 7.05 1.54 -4.46
CA ASP A 146 7.74 0.24 -4.38
C ASP A 146 9.22 0.35 -4.78
N VAL A 147 9.52 1.16 -5.79
CA VAL A 147 10.91 1.45 -6.19
C VAL A 147 11.64 2.17 -5.06
N GLU A 148 11.07 3.23 -4.49
CA GLU A 148 11.64 3.94 -3.33
C GLU A 148 11.91 3.01 -2.15
N LEU A 149 10.96 2.13 -1.81
CA LEU A 149 11.11 1.14 -0.73
C LEU A 149 12.27 0.19 -1.01
N SER A 150 12.43 -0.27 -2.26
CA SER A 150 13.52 -1.15 -2.64
C SER A 150 14.88 -0.44 -2.57
N GLU A 151 14.94 0.84 -2.93
CA GLU A 151 16.14 1.68 -2.81
C GLU A 151 16.53 1.86 -1.34
N VAL A 152 15.58 2.23 -0.47
CA VAL A 152 15.83 2.39 0.97
C VAL A 152 16.26 1.08 1.63
N ALA A 153 15.68 -0.05 1.23
CA ALA A 153 16.09 -1.36 1.73
C ALA A 153 17.54 -1.70 1.32
N ALA A 154 17.91 -1.42 0.08
CA ALA A 154 19.27 -1.64 -0.42
C ALA A 154 20.29 -0.72 0.27
N GLU A 155 19.96 0.56 0.44
CA GLU A 155 20.80 1.52 1.18
C GLU A 155 20.97 1.10 2.65
N ALA A 156 19.92 0.61 3.30
CA ALA A 156 20.00 0.13 4.68
C ALA A 156 20.93 -1.09 4.82
N GLU A 157 20.93 -2.00 3.84
CA GLU A 157 21.80 -3.17 3.80
C GLU A 157 23.28 -2.78 3.64
N GLU A 158 23.56 -1.69 2.92
CA GLU A 158 24.91 -1.13 2.79
C GLU A 158 25.45 -0.60 4.12
N TYR A 159 24.61 -0.01 4.96
CA TYR A 159 25.01 0.45 6.30
C TYR A 159 25.25 -0.71 7.28
N SER A 160 24.41 -1.74 7.25
CA SER A 160 24.57 -2.94 8.06
C SER A 160 23.80 -4.12 7.48
N GLN A 161 24.43 -5.29 7.51
CA GLN A 161 23.81 -6.53 7.06
C GLN A 161 22.53 -6.84 7.84
N GLY A 162 21.47 -7.22 7.12
CA GLY A 162 20.15 -7.57 7.65
C GLY A 162 19.22 -6.38 7.96
N TRP A 163 19.71 -5.14 7.88
CA TRP A 163 18.91 -3.95 8.23
C TRP A 163 17.83 -3.65 7.19
N GLY A 164 18.03 -4.01 5.92
CA GLY A 164 17.02 -3.79 4.88
C GLY A 164 15.67 -4.45 5.18
N SER A 165 15.68 -5.58 5.90
CA SER A 165 14.45 -6.30 6.28
C SER A 165 13.74 -5.70 7.50
N VAL A 166 14.47 -5.01 8.39
CA VAL A 166 13.98 -4.55 9.69
C VAL A 166 13.66 -3.05 9.68
N ILE A 167 14.29 -2.26 8.81
CA ILE A 167 14.19 -0.80 8.78
C ILE A 167 12.74 -0.30 8.71
N PHE A 168 11.89 -0.93 7.90
CA PHE A 168 10.49 -0.51 7.78
C PHE A 168 9.63 -0.87 9.00
N SER A 169 9.98 -1.94 9.72
CA SER A 169 9.33 -2.28 11.00
C SER A 169 9.65 -1.21 12.04
N ILE A 170 10.94 -0.86 12.17
CA ILE A 170 11.40 0.19 13.09
C ILE A 170 10.80 1.54 12.70
N ALA A 171 10.78 1.87 11.40
CA ALA A 171 10.19 3.11 10.90
C ALA A 171 8.68 3.18 11.18
N SER A 172 7.95 2.06 11.11
CA SER A 172 6.53 2.02 11.47
C SER A 172 6.30 2.31 12.95
N GLU A 173 7.09 1.70 13.84
CA GLU A 173 7.01 1.97 15.28
C GLU A 173 7.41 3.42 15.62
N ALA A 174 8.48 3.91 15.01
CA ALA A 174 8.93 5.29 15.15
C ALA A 174 7.86 6.28 14.66
N LEU A 175 7.22 6.00 13.52
CA LEU A 175 6.14 6.82 12.99
C LEU A 175 4.96 6.88 13.97
N GLN A 176 4.53 5.74 14.51
CA GLN A 176 3.48 5.70 15.53
C GLN A 176 3.85 6.50 16.78
N ALA A 177 5.09 6.39 17.25
CA ALA A 177 5.58 7.17 18.38
C ALA A 177 5.55 8.68 18.09
N THR A 178 6.01 9.11 16.91
CA THR A 178 5.96 10.54 16.52
C THR A 178 4.54 11.06 16.41
N MET A 179 3.60 10.31 15.82
CA MET A 179 2.19 10.67 15.76
C MET A 179 1.57 10.83 17.15
N CYS A 180 1.84 9.88 18.06
CA CYS A 180 1.40 10.00 19.45
C CYS A 180 1.96 11.27 20.11
N GLN A 181 3.24 11.57 19.95
CA GLN A 181 3.86 12.78 20.49
C GLN A 181 3.25 14.06 19.92
N GLU A 182 2.96 14.11 18.62
CA GLU A 182 2.30 15.25 17.97
C GLU A 182 0.90 15.48 18.55
N ILE A 183 0.13 14.41 18.74
CA ILE A 183 -1.19 14.48 19.40
C ILE A 183 -1.04 15.05 20.81
N TYR A 184 -0.11 14.54 21.62
CA TYR A 184 0.11 15.06 22.98
C TYR A 184 0.49 16.55 23.01
N LYS A 185 1.30 17.00 22.06
CA LYS A 185 1.70 18.41 21.92
C LYS A 185 0.53 19.31 21.52
N ASP A 186 -0.46 18.80 20.79
CA ASP A 186 -1.62 19.58 20.35
C ASP A 186 -2.77 19.64 21.37
N ILE A 187 -2.83 18.70 22.32
CA ILE A 187 -3.83 18.70 23.42
C ILE A 187 -4.01 20.07 24.11
N PRO A 188 -2.95 20.79 24.55
CA PRO A 188 -3.13 22.11 25.18
C PRO A 188 -3.78 23.14 24.25
N ASN A 189 -3.44 23.13 22.95
CA ASN A 189 -4.03 24.03 21.97
C ASN A 189 -5.52 23.73 21.79
N GLN A 190 -5.87 22.45 21.63
CA GLN A 190 -7.26 22.00 21.51
C GLN A 190 -8.09 22.36 22.76
N ARG A 191 -7.50 22.21 23.96
CA ARG A 191 -8.13 22.62 25.22
C ARG A 191 -8.40 24.13 25.27
N ALA A 192 -7.46 24.95 24.82
CA ALA A 192 -7.63 26.40 24.79
C ALA A 192 -8.73 26.82 23.79
N LEU A 193 -8.75 26.24 22.59
CA LEU A 193 -9.79 26.48 21.59
C LEU A 193 -11.17 26.08 22.11
N LYS A 194 -11.28 24.90 22.72
CA LYS A 194 -12.53 24.41 23.30
C LYS A 194 -12.98 25.23 24.52
N ALA A 195 -12.06 25.67 25.37
CA ALA A 195 -12.39 26.55 26.49
C ALA A 195 -12.91 27.92 26.00
N ALA A 196 -12.32 28.48 24.94
CA ALA A 196 -12.81 29.71 24.31
C ALA A 196 -14.19 29.51 23.66
N GLU A 197 -14.44 28.37 23.02
CA GLU A 197 -15.75 28.02 22.46
C GLU A 197 -16.83 27.91 23.55
N ILE A 198 -16.51 27.27 24.68
CA ILE A 198 -17.39 27.16 25.85
C ILE A 198 -17.66 28.55 26.45
N ALA A 199 -16.63 29.39 26.59
CA ALA A 199 -16.77 30.75 27.09
C ALA A 199 -17.61 31.65 26.16
N ALA A 200 -17.58 31.39 24.85
CA ALA A 200 -18.40 32.08 23.86
C ALA A 200 -19.89 31.66 23.88
N GLY A 201 -20.28 30.71 24.76
CA GLY A 201 -21.68 30.33 24.97
C GLY A 201 -22.34 29.68 23.76
N ARG A 202 -21.56 29.18 22.80
CA ARG A 202 -22.10 28.49 21.62
C ARG A 202 -22.77 27.19 22.11
N PRO A 203 -24.05 26.93 21.78
CA PRO A 203 -24.72 25.71 22.21
C PRO A 203 -23.92 24.51 21.69
N PHE A 204 -23.51 23.63 22.60
CA PHE A 204 -22.88 22.37 22.27
C PHE A 204 -23.86 21.54 21.45
N THR A 205 -23.70 21.52 20.13
CA THR A 205 -24.39 20.58 19.26
C THR A 205 -23.52 19.34 19.16
N PRO A 206 -23.81 18.25 19.89
CA PRO A 206 -23.03 17.03 19.75
C PRO A 206 -23.11 16.55 18.31
N ASN A 207 -21.97 16.53 17.62
CA ASN A 207 -21.87 15.86 16.33
C ASN A 207 -21.92 14.35 16.61
N PRO A 208 -22.93 13.62 16.12
CA PRO A 208 -23.09 12.18 16.41
C PRO A 208 -21.90 11.33 15.95
N GLY A 209 -21.01 11.87 15.11
CA GLY A 209 -19.75 11.22 14.73
C GLY A 209 -18.64 11.28 15.80
N GLU A 210 -18.60 12.31 16.64
CA GLU A 210 -17.53 12.49 17.65
C GLU A 210 -17.77 11.68 18.94
N LEU A 211 -19.00 11.23 19.18
CA LEU A 211 -19.37 10.45 20.36
C LEU A 211 -19.19 8.93 20.19
N LYS A 212 -18.43 8.49 19.18
CA LYS A 212 -17.92 7.12 19.14
C LYS A 212 -16.76 7.00 20.11
N ILE A 213 -17.10 6.84 21.39
CA ILE A 213 -16.18 6.28 22.37
C ILE A 213 -15.70 4.94 21.78
N LEU A 214 -14.38 4.77 21.69
CA LEU A 214 -13.76 3.58 21.12
C LEU A 214 -14.36 2.32 21.77
N GLY A 215 -15.17 1.57 20.99
CA GLY A 215 -15.59 0.21 21.32
C GLY A 215 -17.01 -0.02 21.86
N SER A 216 -17.86 1.00 22.06
CA SER A 216 -19.25 0.75 22.47
C SER A 216 -20.23 0.71 21.28
N LYS A 217 -21.01 -0.38 21.21
CA LYS A 217 -22.23 -0.44 20.38
C LYS A 217 -23.15 0.72 20.75
N PRO A 218 -23.89 1.32 19.80
CA PRO A 218 -24.73 2.48 20.07
C PRO A 218 -25.71 2.17 21.21
N ALA A 219 -25.64 2.99 22.27
CA ALA A 219 -26.60 2.93 23.36
C ALA A 219 -27.97 3.32 22.80
N VAL A 220 -28.81 2.32 22.56
CA VAL A 220 -30.25 2.53 22.38
C VAL A 220 -30.77 3.14 23.68
N PRO A 221 -31.46 4.30 23.68
CA PRO A 221 -31.97 4.90 24.90
C PRO A 221 -32.94 3.92 25.58
N ALA A 222 -32.64 3.60 26.84
CA ALA A 222 -33.48 2.75 27.68
C ALA A 222 -34.85 3.40 27.89
N GLY A 223 -35.90 2.78 27.34
CA GLY A 223 -37.28 3.10 27.68
C GLY A 223 -37.60 2.74 29.14
N PRO A 224 -38.56 3.41 29.77
CA PRO A 224 -38.79 3.32 31.21
C PRO A 224 -39.24 1.92 31.66
N ALA A 225 -38.62 1.43 32.73
CA ALA A 225 -38.82 0.12 33.33
C ALA A 225 -40.21 -0.03 33.98
N LYS A 226 -40.85 -1.18 33.74
CA LYS A 226 -42.07 -1.64 34.45
C LYS A 226 -41.69 -2.68 35.52
N PRO A 227 -42.30 -2.68 36.72
CA PRO A 227 -41.81 -3.46 37.86
C PRO A 227 -42.09 -4.97 37.77
N ALA A 228 -41.23 -5.72 38.48
CA ALA A 228 -41.05 -7.16 38.43
C ALA A 228 -42.18 -8.02 39.02
N THR A 229 -42.27 -9.27 38.55
CA THR A 229 -42.85 -10.40 39.29
C THR A 229 -41.99 -11.63 39.00
N ALA A 230 -41.47 -12.27 40.06
CA ALA A 230 -40.69 -13.52 40.00
C ALA A 230 -41.63 -14.75 39.99
N PRO A 231 -41.18 -15.90 39.47
CA PRO A 231 -40.88 -17.00 40.40
C PRO A 231 -39.69 -17.92 40.02
N ALA A 232 -38.91 -18.26 41.06
CA ALA A 232 -38.34 -19.57 41.45
C ALA A 232 -37.39 -20.39 40.52
N PRO A 233 -36.52 -21.26 41.09
CA PRO A 233 -35.12 -21.41 40.65
C PRO A 233 -34.68 -22.82 40.16
N ALA A 234 -33.50 -22.85 39.51
CA ALA A 234 -32.47 -23.92 39.37
C ALA A 234 -32.03 -24.14 37.89
N PRO A 235 -30.83 -24.70 37.58
CA PRO A 235 -29.64 -24.93 38.40
C PRO A 235 -28.35 -24.29 37.81
N SER A 236 -27.37 -24.05 38.67
CA SER A 236 -26.01 -23.63 38.32
C SER A 236 -25.20 -24.78 37.72
N ALA A 237 -24.63 -24.59 36.52
CA ALA A 237 -23.55 -25.42 35.97
C ALA A 237 -22.48 -24.53 35.28
N PRO A 238 -21.20 -24.95 35.29
CA PRO A 238 -20.07 -24.03 35.45
C PRO A 238 -19.45 -23.58 34.13
N VAL A 239 -19.31 -22.26 33.97
CA VAL A 239 -18.60 -21.58 32.86
C VAL A 239 -17.08 -21.89 32.85
N SER A 240 -16.55 -22.62 33.84
CA SER A 240 -15.12 -22.97 33.89
C SER A 240 -14.73 -24.10 32.92
N GLN A 241 -15.60 -25.08 32.67
CA GLN A 241 -15.22 -26.25 31.85
C GLN A 241 -15.08 -25.92 30.36
N ALA A 242 -15.91 -25.01 29.83
CA ALA A 242 -15.83 -24.61 28.43
C ALA A 242 -14.51 -23.85 28.10
N LYS A 243 -14.02 -23.05 29.06
CA LYS A 243 -12.76 -22.32 28.90
C LYS A 243 -11.55 -23.25 29.04
N GLN A 244 -11.62 -24.25 29.91
CA GLN A 244 -10.59 -25.29 30.03
C GLN A 244 -10.55 -26.20 28.79
N ALA A 245 -11.70 -26.64 28.28
CA ALA A 245 -11.76 -27.46 27.06
C ALA A 245 -11.23 -26.73 25.81
N MET A 246 -11.43 -25.41 25.73
CA MET A 246 -10.88 -24.58 24.64
C MET A 246 -9.36 -24.46 24.72
N LEU A 247 -8.80 -24.33 25.93
CA LEU A 247 -7.35 -24.26 26.14
C LEU A 247 -6.66 -25.61 25.84
N ASP A 248 -7.30 -26.73 26.19
CA ASP A 248 -6.76 -28.06 25.90
C ASP A 248 -6.83 -28.40 24.41
N ASN A 249 -7.86 -27.95 23.69
CA ASN A 249 -7.93 -28.06 22.23
C ASN A 249 -6.83 -27.24 21.52
N ILE A 250 -6.51 -26.04 22.03
CA ILE A 250 -5.42 -25.22 21.49
C ILE A 250 -4.06 -25.89 21.74
N ARG A 251 -3.85 -26.47 22.92
CA ARG A 251 -2.63 -27.20 23.27
C ARG A 251 -2.46 -28.48 22.44
N ALA A 252 -3.54 -29.22 22.20
CA ALA A 252 -3.54 -30.41 21.35
C ALA A 252 -3.29 -30.08 19.86
N ALA A 253 -3.81 -28.95 19.37
CA ALA A 253 -3.54 -28.46 18.02
C ALA A 253 -2.06 -28.04 17.83
N GLN A 254 -1.47 -27.40 18.84
CA GLN A 254 -0.04 -27.05 18.82
C GLN A 254 0.88 -28.28 18.94
N ALA A 255 0.47 -29.33 19.66
CA ALA A 255 1.22 -30.59 19.72
C ALA A 255 1.18 -31.37 18.40
N LYS A 256 0.07 -31.31 17.65
CA LYS A 256 -0.02 -31.91 16.29
C LYS A 256 0.84 -31.15 15.27
N ALA A 257 0.86 -29.82 15.31
CA ALA A 257 1.70 -29.02 14.42
C ALA A 257 3.21 -29.19 14.67
N LYS A 258 3.62 -29.58 15.89
CA LYS A 258 5.02 -29.87 16.23
C LYS A 258 5.44 -31.32 15.96
N GLY A 259 4.48 -32.22 15.69
CA GLY A 259 4.72 -33.64 15.39
C GLY A 259 4.78 -33.99 13.90
N GLU A 260 4.41 -33.07 13.01
CA GLU A 260 4.38 -33.30 11.55
C GLU A 260 5.61 -32.75 10.80
N GLY A 261 6.59 -32.18 11.51
CA GLY A 261 7.86 -31.68 10.94
C GLY A 261 9.00 -32.70 10.86
N GLU A 262 8.83 -33.93 11.37
CA GLU A 262 9.96 -34.86 11.55
C GLU A 262 9.71 -36.27 11.00
N LYS A 263 9.22 -36.41 9.76
CA LYS A 263 9.29 -37.68 9.00
C LYS A 263 9.31 -37.49 7.48
N LYS A 264 10.42 -36.99 6.90
CA LYS A 264 10.90 -37.46 5.58
C LYS A 264 12.33 -36.98 5.27
N ALA A 265 13.33 -37.81 5.58
CA ALA A 265 14.50 -38.07 4.75
C ALA A 265 15.53 -38.92 5.52
N VAL A 266 15.52 -40.24 5.32
CA VAL A 266 16.71 -41.09 5.52
C VAL A 266 16.73 -42.15 4.40
N ALA A 267 17.78 -42.09 3.58
CA ALA A 267 18.44 -43.25 2.98
C ALA A 267 19.96 -43.01 3.10
N THR A 268 20.63 -43.98 3.70
CA THR A 268 22.01 -44.08 4.26
C THR A 268 23.05 -44.57 3.21
N PRO A 269 24.33 -44.92 3.53
CA PRO A 269 25.42 -44.44 4.45
C PRO A 269 26.79 -44.35 3.66
N PRO A 270 28.06 -44.48 4.17
CA PRO A 270 28.54 -44.80 5.53
C PRO A 270 29.85 -44.17 6.11
N ALA A 271 29.95 -44.34 7.44
CA ALA A 271 31.13 -44.70 8.26
C ALA A 271 32.32 -43.73 8.50
N SER A 272 32.50 -43.30 9.78
CA SER A 272 33.56 -43.77 10.71
C SER A 272 33.78 -42.83 11.93
N VAL A 273 33.41 -43.29 13.14
CA VAL A 273 34.18 -43.48 14.42
C VAL A 273 35.51 -42.67 14.63
N PRO A 274 36.02 -42.29 15.84
CA PRO A 274 35.47 -41.91 17.19
C PRO A 274 36.14 -40.62 17.84
N PRO A 275 35.86 -40.25 19.12
CA PRO A 275 36.31 -39.00 19.83
C PRO A 275 37.40 -39.28 20.92
N PRO A 276 37.55 -38.47 22.01
CA PRO A 276 38.11 -37.12 22.25
C PRO A 276 39.42 -37.18 23.13
N PRO A 277 39.98 -36.08 23.70
CA PRO A 277 39.58 -35.68 25.07
C PRO A 277 39.72 -34.17 25.46
N LYS A 278 39.02 -33.81 26.55
CA LYS A 278 39.13 -32.56 27.36
C LYS A 278 40.45 -32.53 28.20
N PRO A 279 40.62 -31.63 29.20
CA PRO A 279 40.75 -30.17 29.19
C PRO A 279 42.07 -29.72 29.90
N ALA A 280 42.40 -28.42 29.90
CA ALA A 280 43.39 -27.88 30.85
C ALA A 280 43.02 -26.46 31.32
N SER A 281 43.16 -26.30 32.64
CA SER A 281 42.93 -25.15 33.51
C SER A 281 44.11 -24.18 33.50
N ALA A 282 43.85 -22.89 33.76
CA ALA A 282 44.59 -21.99 34.67
C ALA A 282 44.27 -20.52 34.25
N ALA A 283 43.58 -19.69 35.03
CA ALA A 283 43.87 -19.12 36.35
C ALA A 283 44.31 -17.64 36.26
N SER A 284 43.68 -16.82 37.11
CA SER A 284 44.02 -15.47 37.64
C SER A 284 42.93 -14.44 37.33
N SER A 285 41.99 -14.12 38.23
CA SER A 285 42.07 -13.43 39.54
C SER A 285 42.52 -11.97 39.46
N SER A 286 41.57 -11.03 39.53
CA SER A 286 41.46 -10.03 40.62
C SER A 286 40.47 -8.91 40.26
N SER A 287 39.39 -8.82 41.03
CA SER A 287 38.65 -7.56 41.32
C SER A 287 39.20 -6.99 42.64
N PRO A 288 39.09 -5.68 42.92
CA PRO A 288 37.92 -5.11 43.63
C PRO A 288 37.52 -3.71 43.08
N ALA A 289 36.25 -3.29 42.98
CA ALA A 289 35.22 -2.95 43.97
C ALA A 289 35.29 -1.51 44.55
N LEU A 290 34.14 -0.80 44.45
CA LEU A 290 33.62 0.34 45.25
C LEU A 290 34.27 1.74 45.02
N SER A 291 33.58 2.88 45.06
CA SER A 291 32.29 3.30 45.65
C SER A 291 31.89 4.73 45.19
N ASP A 292 30.64 5.11 45.47
CA ASP A 292 29.99 6.43 45.42
C ASP A 292 30.76 7.59 46.11
N ASP A 293 30.55 8.84 45.68
CA ASP A 293 29.72 9.88 46.37
C ASP A 293 30.07 11.35 45.95
N GLU A 294 29.03 12.18 46.05
CA GLU A 294 28.94 13.63 46.34
C GLU A 294 29.33 14.80 45.39
N LEU A 295 28.27 15.59 45.18
CA LEU A 295 28.07 17.02 44.92
C LEU A 295 29.20 18.02 45.25
N HIS A 296 29.32 19.08 44.42
CA HIS A 296 29.45 20.46 44.89
C HIS A 296 29.05 21.51 43.82
N ASN A 297 28.67 22.67 44.32
CA ASN A 297 27.76 23.71 43.80
C ASN A 297 28.49 25.07 43.67
N SER A 298 27.87 26.03 42.94
CA SER A 298 28.06 27.52 42.91
C SER A 298 28.46 28.06 41.53
N SER A 299 27.95 29.16 40.95
CA SER A 299 27.02 30.26 41.29
C SER A 299 26.55 30.93 39.96
N LEU A 300 25.30 31.36 39.71
CA LEU A 300 24.65 32.67 40.06
C LEU A 300 25.52 33.89 39.65
N VAL A 301 25.14 34.91 38.84
CA VAL A 301 23.90 35.75 38.65
C VAL A 301 24.01 36.61 37.30
N PRO A 302 23.20 37.65 36.93
CA PRO A 302 22.06 37.64 35.95
C PRO A 302 22.03 38.79 34.86
N SER A 303 20.83 38.97 34.23
CA SER A 303 20.22 40.17 33.56
C SER A 303 20.69 40.53 32.14
N GLU A 304 19.89 40.97 31.15
CA GLU A 304 18.45 41.27 30.96
C GLU A 304 18.17 41.40 29.42
N PRO A 305 16.90 41.53 28.96
CA PRO A 305 16.50 41.43 27.55
C PRO A 305 16.28 42.78 26.83
N SER A 306 16.50 42.80 25.51
CA SER A 306 16.11 43.94 24.65
C SER A 306 14.96 43.57 23.71
N SER A 307 13.77 44.11 24.02
CA SER A 307 12.65 44.27 23.10
C SER A 307 12.76 45.61 22.36
N ALA A 308 12.50 45.64 21.04
CA ALA A 308 11.71 46.71 20.38
C ALA A 308 11.56 46.52 18.86
N SER A 309 10.37 46.07 18.47
CA SER A 309 9.47 46.70 17.47
C SER A 309 10.06 47.43 16.25
N LYS A 310 9.69 46.94 15.04
CA LYS A 310 9.07 47.82 14.02
C LYS A 310 8.17 47.06 13.02
N LYS A 311 6.87 47.25 13.25
CA LYS A 311 5.70 46.92 12.44
C LYS A 311 5.68 47.82 11.19
N LYS A 312 5.60 47.26 9.98
CA LYS A 312 5.30 48.01 8.73
C LYS A 312 4.52 47.15 7.72
N LYS A 313 3.26 47.50 7.50
CA LYS A 313 2.42 47.27 6.29
C LYS A 313 1.25 48.28 6.34
N PRO A 314 0.55 48.60 5.23
CA PRO A 314 0.99 48.79 3.84
C PRO A 314 0.44 50.11 3.23
N LYS A 315 1.07 50.63 2.16
CA LYS A 315 0.57 51.79 1.39
C LYS A 315 -0.36 51.32 0.26
N LYS A 316 -1.63 51.75 0.33
CA LYS A 316 -2.66 51.64 -0.72
C LYS A 316 -2.26 52.51 -1.92
N LYS A 317 -2.15 51.92 -3.12
CA LYS A 317 -2.00 52.64 -4.39
C LYS A 317 -3.39 52.89 -4.97
N LYS A 318 -3.78 54.16 -5.07
CA LYS A 318 -4.91 54.66 -5.86
C LYS A 318 -4.30 55.20 -7.15
N LYS A 319 -4.73 54.70 -8.32
CA LYS A 319 -4.42 55.33 -9.61
C LYS A 319 -5.71 55.37 -10.41
N ASN A 320 -5.96 56.57 -10.94
CA ASN A 320 -7.04 56.95 -11.85
C ASN A 320 -7.16 55.99 -13.03
#